data_AF-A0AAD9J011-F1
#
_entry.id   AF-A0AAD9J011-F1
#
_cell.length_a   1.000
_cell.length_b   1.000
_cell.length_c   1.000
_cell.angle_alpha   90.00
_cell.angle_beta   90.00
_cell.angle_gamma   90.00
#
_symmetry.space_group_name_H-M   'P 1'
#
loop_
_entity.id
_entity.type
_entity.pdbx_description
1 polymer ?
#
loop_
_entity_poly.entity_id
_entity_poly.type
_entity_poly.pdbx_seq_one_letter_code
_entity_poly.pdbx_strand_id
1 'polypeptide(L)'
;MQGYYRRSQDYKDIQLRHKQGCYAVAVVHSTFLIDLRERESVPLAYSPSPPRYTGPHDDLIIFAHSAKYHGVTMYILNTDFYGYMQIPMESQDTLDEEREQFLHLCLEAIVYGEPLEKLDYLEMTDTEVKPTKLGFDQIYMINLERRRDRRTKMEKLFDVMNIEYKLVKAVDGRQLNDSYLEKRGIEMLPDFSDPYKGRSMTMGEVGCFLSHYGIWEDVSNDIYKKKI
;
A
#
# COMPACT_ATOMS: atom_id res chain seq x y z
N MET A 1 -3.08 -20.95 29.49
CA MET A 1 -2.21 -20.05 30.28
C MET A 1 -2.99 -18.78 30.57
N GLN A 2 -2.99 -18.32 31.82
CA GLN A 2 -3.72 -17.13 32.25
C GLN A 2 -2.99 -15.88 31.72
N GLY A 3 -3.69 -15.00 30.98
CA GLY A 3 -3.13 -13.73 30.48
C GLY A 3 -2.58 -13.73 29.04
N TYR A 4 -2.57 -14.86 28.34
CA TYR A 4 -2.09 -14.92 26.95
C TYR A 4 -3.19 -14.61 25.92
N TYR A 5 -2.76 -14.19 24.73
CA TYR A 5 -3.61 -13.82 23.60
C TYR A 5 -4.72 -14.85 23.32
N ARG A 6 -5.96 -14.34 23.22
CA ARG A 6 -7.11 -15.12 22.79
C ARG A 6 -8.01 -14.24 21.92
N ARG A 7 -8.32 -14.72 20.72
CA ARG A 7 -9.26 -14.04 19.82
C ARG A 7 -10.68 -14.12 20.38
N SER A 8 -11.38 -12.98 20.39
CA SER A 8 -12.83 -12.94 20.58
C SER A 8 -13.54 -13.47 19.33
N GLN A 9 -14.83 -13.80 19.47
CA GLN A 9 -15.65 -14.27 18.35
C GLN A 9 -15.71 -13.24 17.21
N ASP A 10 -15.81 -11.95 17.57
CA ASP A 10 -15.92 -10.84 16.62
C ASP A 10 -14.57 -10.26 16.17
N TYR A 11 -13.44 -10.86 16.58
CA TYR A 11 -12.11 -10.29 16.35
C TYR A 11 -11.85 -9.95 14.88
N LYS A 12 -12.13 -10.88 13.97
CA LYS A 12 -11.92 -10.66 12.52
C LYS A 12 -12.86 -9.62 11.94
N ASP A 13 -14.12 -9.59 12.39
CA ASP A 13 -15.10 -8.63 11.88
C ASP A 13 -14.77 -7.20 12.31
N ILE A 14 -14.25 -7.02 13.53
CA ILE A 14 -13.76 -5.74 14.02
C ILE A 14 -12.46 -5.36 13.29
N GLN A 15 -11.50 -6.29 13.16
CA GLN A 15 -10.21 -6.05 12.50
C GLN A 15 -10.37 -5.68 11.02
N LEU A 16 -11.21 -6.41 10.27
CA LEU A 16 -11.49 -6.15 8.86
C LEU A 16 -12.53 -5.03 8.65
N ARG A 17 -12.97 -4.37 9.73
CA ARG A 17 -13.97 -3.29 9.73
C ARG A 17 -15.31 -3.68 9.08
N HIS A 18 -15.67 -4.97 9.10
CA HIS A 18 -17.03 -5.43 8.79
C HIS A 18 -18.03 -4.99 9.85
N LYS A 19 -17.59 -4.92 11.12
CA LYS A 19 -18.33 -4.34 12.25
C LYS A 19 -17.61 -3.09 12.74
N GLN A 20 -18.15 -1.92 12.42
CA GLN A 20 -17.59 -0.62 12.81
C GLN A 20 -18.21 -0.10 14.11
N GLY A 21 -17.40 0.46 15.00
CA GLY A 21 -17.84 0.98 16.28
C GLY A 21 -16.71 1.24 17.27
N CYS A 22 -17.08 1.38 18.53
CA CYS A 22 -16.17 1.47 19.67
C CYS A 22 -16.40 0.26 20.57
N TYR A 23 -15.35 -0.54 20.79
CA TYR A 23 -15.46 -1.82 21.49
C TYR A 23 -14.53 -1.85 22.69
N ALA A 24 -15.06 -2.23 23.86
CA ALA A 24 -14.25 -2.52 25.02
C ALA A 24 -13.39 -3.76 24.74
N VAL A 25 -12.09 -3.67 25.01
CA VAL A 25 -11.12 -4.73 24.74
C VAL A 25 -10.23 -4.98 25.95
N ALA A 26 -9.68 -6.19 26.03
CA ALA A 26 -8.84 -6.59 27.15
C ALA A 26 -7.43 -5.97 27.12
N VAL A 27 -6.93 -5.63 25.94
CA VAL A 27 -5.58 -5.08 25.69
C VAL A 27 -5.65 -4.17 24.47
N VAL A 28 -5.01 -3.01 24.53
CA VAL A 28 -4.62 -2.18 23.37
C VAL A 28 -3.11 -2.00 23.39
N HIS A 29 -2.49 -1.79 22.22
CA HIS A 29 -1.05 -1.59 22.12
C HIS A 29 -0.69 -0.66 20.96
N SER A 30 0.60 -0.30 20.88
CA SER A 30 1.24 0.57 19.87
C SER A 30 0.80 2.03 19.88
N THR A 31 -0.47 2.35 19.64
CA THR A 31 -0.95 3.73 19.53
C THR A 31 -2.34 3.86 20.13
N PHE A 32 -2.46 4.69 21.15
CA PHE A 32 -3.71 4.96 21.84
C PHE A 32 -3.67 6.36 22.46
N LEU A 33 -4.85 6.88 22.80
CA LEU A 33 -5.01 8.17 23.48
C LEU A 33 -5.47 7.91 24.92
N ILE A 34 -4.88 8.64 25.86
CA ILE A 34 -5.27 8.62 27.28
C ILE A 34 -5.79 10.00 27.64
N ASP A 35 -6.99 10.06 28.24
CA ASP A 35 -7.52 11.30 28.79
C ASP A 35 -6.88 11.59 30.16
N LEU A 36 -5.90 12.49 30.18
CA LEU A 36 -5.15 12.87 31.39
C LEU A 36 -5.96 13.70 32.39
N ARG A 37 -7.20 14.08 32.06
CA ARG A 37 -8.09 14.81 32.98
C ARG A 37 -8.74 13.87 34.00
N GLU A 38 -8.77 12.58 33.71
CA GLU A 38 -9.34 11.56 34.59
C GLU A 38 -8.33 11.15 35.67
N ARG A 39 -8.76 11.12 36.93
CA ARG A 39 -7.85 10.77 38.05
C ARG A 39 -7.30 9.35 37.93
N GLU A 40 -8.11 8.44 37.38
CA GLU A 40 -7.74 7.04 37.18
C GLU A 40 -6.68 6.83 36.09
N SER A 41 -6.43 7.84 35.23
CA SER A 41 -5.38 7.75 34.20
C SER A 41 -3.99 8.02 34.76
N VAL A 42 -3.89 8.78 35.86
CA VAL A 42 -2.63 9.19 36.48
C VAL A 42 -1.76 8.01 36.91
N PRO A 43 -2.29 6.95 37.56
CA PRO A 43 -1.47 5.82 38.01
C PRO A 43 -1.24 4.74 36.93
N LEU A 44 -1.66 4.97 35.67
CA LEU A 44 -1.38 4.03 34.58
C LEU A 44 0.12 3.97 34.33
N ALA A 45 0.68 2.75 34.37
CA ALA A 45 2.11 2.53 34.26
C ALA A 45 2.43 1.15 33.69
N TYR A 46 3.58 1.07 33.02
CA TYR A 46 4.20 -0.17 32.57
C TYR A 46 5.07 -0.83 33.65
N SER A 47 5.47 -0.06 34.68
CA SER A 47 6.30 -0.52 35.80
C SER A 47 6.15 0.42 37.01
N PRO A 48 6.15 -0.08 38.26
CA PRO A 48 6.14 -1.50 38.63
C PRO A 48 4.81 -2.17 38.30
N SER A 49 4.78 -3.51 38.33
CA SER A 49 3.53 -4.25 38.14
C SER A 49 2.51 -3.92 39.24
N PRO A 50 1.19 -3.92 38.93
CA PRO A 50 0.17 -3.57 39.92
C PRO A 50 0.13 -4.61 41.05
N PRO A 51 -0.38 -4.24 42.25
CA PRO A 51 -0.46 -5.16 43.38
C PRO A 51 -1.18 -6.46 43.00
N ARG A 52 -0.62 -7.60 43.45
CA ARG A 52 -1.14 -8.96 43.19
C ARG A 52 -1.05 -9.41 41.73
N TYR A 53 -0.28 -8.74 40.89
CA TYR A 53 0.06 -9.25 39.57
C TYR A 53 0.96 -10.48 39.68
N THR A 54 0.55 -11.59 39.05
CA THR A 54 1.28 -12.86 39.00
C THR A 54 1.51 -13.34 37.56
N GLY A 55 1.30 -12.45 36.59
CA GLY A 55 1.44 -12.75 35.17
C GLY A 55 2.90 -12.66 34.67
N PRO A 56 3.12 -12.83 33.36
CA PRO A 56 4.45 -12.74 32.75
C PRO A 56 5.03 -11.33 32.83
N HIS A 57 6.35 -11.21 32.74
CA HIS A 57 7.01 -9.90 32.69
C HIS A 57 6.97 -9.33 31.25
N ASP A 58 5.80 -8.82 30.88
CA ASP A 58 5.48 -8.27 29.56
C ASP A 58 4.78 -6.91 29.73
N ASP A 59 5.27 -5.88 29.05
CA ASP A 59 4.83 -4.50 29.23
C ASP A 59 3.37 -4.28 28.80
N LEU A 60 2.93 -4.90 27.71
CA LEU A 60 1.55 -4.85 27.23
C LEU A 60 0.60 -5.48 28.25
N ILE A 61 0.97 -6.65 28.78
CA ILE A 61 0.15 -7.35 29.78
C ILE A 61 0.15 -6.58 31.10
N ILE A 62 1.31 -6.05 31.54
CA ILE A 62 1.41 -5.27 32.77
C ILE A 62 0.56 -3.99 32.66
N PHE A 63 0.65 -3.26 31.55
CA PHE A 63 -0.14 -2.06 31.32
C PHE A 63 -1.64 -2.35 31.32
N ALA A 64 -2.08 -3.40 30.61
CA ALA A 64 -3.48 -3.83 30.61
C ALA A 64 -3.98 -4.18 32.02
N HIS A 65 -3.15 -4.84 32.82
CA HIS A 65 -3.47 -5.13 34.22
C HIS A 65 -3.46 -3.87 35.10
N SER A 66 -2.57 -2.91 34.85
CA SER A 66 -2.54 -1.62 35.53
C SER A 66 -3.82 -0.84 35.26
N ALA A 67 -4.25 -0.77 34.00
CA ALA A 67 -5.53 -0.16 33.61
C ALA A 67 -6.70 -0.83 34.33
N LYS A 68 -6.76 -2.17 34.30
CA LYS A 68 -7.81 -2.93 34.98
C LYS A 68 -7.81 -2.71 36.50
N TYR A 69 -6.63 -2.65 37.14
CA TYR A 69 -6.50 -2.44 38.58
C TYR A 69 -7.04 -1.07 39.01
N HIS A 70 -6.84 -0.04 38.18
CA HIS A 70 -7.35 1.32 38.41
C HIS A 70 -8.73 1.56 37.77
N GLY A 71 -9.45 0.51 37.38
CA GLY A 71 -10.81 0.65 36.83
C GLY A 71 -10.90 1.34 35.46
N VAL A 72 -9.77 1.50 34.76
CA VAL A 72 -9.73 2.07 33.42
C VAL A 72 -10.06 0.99 32.39
N THR A 73 -11.09 1.26 31.58
CA THR A 73 -11.47 0.39 30.46
C THR A 73 -10.76 0.83 29.19
N MET A 74 -10.17 -0.12 28.47
CA MET A 74 -9.55 0.12 27.17
C MET A 74 -10.56 -0.11 26.04
N TYR A 75 -10.48 0.71 25.00
CA TYR A 75 -11.36 0.65 23.85
C TYR A 75 -10.59 0.65 22.55
N ILE A 76 -11.10 -0.05 21.54
CA ILE A 76 -10.67 0.10 20.15
C ILE A 76 -11.77 0.79 19.35
N LEU A 77 -11.38 1.81 18.60
CA LEU A 77 -12.25 2.55 17.69
C LEU A 77 -11.83 2.20 16.25
N ASN A 78 -12.77 1.72 15.44
CA ASN A 78 -12.51 1.33 14.05
C ASN A 78 -13.50 1.96 13.06
N THR A 79 -14.17 3.05 13.46
CA THR A 79 -15.11 3.79 12.62
C THR A 79 -14.41 4.35 11.39
N ASP A 80 -13.16 4.79 11.54
CA ASP A 80 -12.35 5.37 10.48
C ASP A 80 -11.07 4.57 10.24
N PHE A 81 -10.37 4.90 9.15
CA PHE A 81 -9.03 4.41 8.89
C PHE A 81 -8.03 5.34 9.55
N TYR A 82 -7.35 4.88 10.60
CA TYR A 82 -6.42 5.71 11.38
C TYR A 82 -4.96 5.60 10.92
N GLY A 83 -4.64 4.64 10.05
CA GLY A 83 -3.30 4.47 9.53
C GLY A 83 -2.88 3.02 9.42
N TYR A 84 -1.58 2.84 9.20
CA TYR A 84 -0.94 1.55 9.01
C TYR A 84 -0.04 1.25 10.20
N MET A 85 0.16 -0.04 10.46
CA MET A 85 1.10 -0.52 11.46
C MET A 85 1.93 -1.62 10.81
N GLN A 86 3.26 -1.53 10.93
CA GLN A 86 4.12 -2.60 10.48
C GLN A 86 3.89 -3.86 11.30
N ILE A 87 4.04 -5.00 10.64
CA ILE A 87 4.07 -6.29 11.32
C ILE A 87 5.41 -6.34 12.08
N PRO A 88 5.41 -6.64 13.40
CA PRO A 88 6.64 -6.81 14.15
C PRO A 88 7.51 -7.89 13.51
N MET A 89 8.82 -7.64 13.45
CA MET A 89 9.79 -8.64 13.01
C MET A 89 9.81 -9.84 13.95
N GLU A 90 9.97 -11.02 13.38
CA GLU A 90 10.31 -12.22 14.13
C GLU A 90 11.83 -12.31 14.34
N SER A 91 12.27 -13.11 15.31
CA SER A 91 13.70 -13.22 15.68
C SER A 91 14.64 -13.68 14.57
N GLN A 92 14.09 -14.33 13.54
CA GLN A 92 14.82 -14.85 12.38
C GLN A 92 14.81 -13.88 11.19
N ASP A 93 14.02 -12.82 11.24
CA ASP A 93 13.84 -11.90 10.13
C ASP A 93 15.08 -10.98 10.01
N THR A 94 15.41 -10.65 8.77
CA THR A 94 16.54 -9.78 8.43
C THR A 94 16.10 -8.33 8.27
N LEU A 95 17.03 -7.38 8.43
CA LEU A 95 16.76 -5.97 8.18
C LEU A 95 16.39 -5.67 6.72
N ASP A 96 16.86 -6.51 5.79
CA ASP A 96 16.47 -6.42 4.38
C ASP A 96 15.00 -6.77 4.19
N GLU A 97 14.53 -7.84 4.85
CA GLU A 97 13.11 -8.22 4.86
C GLU A 97 12.24 -7.15 5.54
N GLU A 98 12.70 -6.54 6.64
CA GLU A 98 12.00 -5.43 7.28
C GLU A 98 11.87 -4.23 6.33
N ARG A 99 12.94 -3.88 5.62
CA ARG A 99 12.92 -2.81 4.62
C ARG A 99 11.92 -3.11 3.50
N GLU A 100 11.85 -4.36 3.03
CA GLU A 100 10.88 -4.77 2.02
C GLU A 100 9.43 -4.68 2.53
N GLN A 101 9.18 -5.11 3.77
CA GLN A 101 7.86 -4.98 4.40
C GLN A 101 7.46 -3.51 4.57
N PHE A 102 8.39 -2.65 4.99
CA PHE A 102 8.16 -1.21 5.07
C PHE A 102 7.80 -0.61 3.71
N LEU A 103 8.57 -0.97 2.68
CA LEU A 103 8.32 -0.54 1.31
C LEU A 103 6.92 -0.94 0.86
N HIS A 104 6.50 -2.20 1.07
CA HIS A 104 5.16 -2.65 0.72
C HIS A 104 4.05 -1.82 1.40
N LEU A 105 4.22 -1.52 2.68
CA LEU A 105 3.27 -0.69 3.42
C LEU A 105 3.19 0.74 2.86
N CYS A 106 4.33 1.35 2.49
CA CYS A 106 4.35 2.65 1.81
C CYS A 106 3.63 2.61 0.46
N LEU A 107 3.84 1.56 -0.34
CA LEU A 107 3.15 1.39 -1.63
C LEU A 107 1.64 1.20 -1.44
N GLU A 108 1.22 0.43 -0.43
CA GLU A 108 -0.19 0.24 -0.08
C GLU A 108 -0.85 1.58 0.30
N ALA A 109 -0.18 2.39 1.11
CA ALA A 109 -0.63 3.72 1.50
C ALA A 109 -0.86 4.64 0.28
N ILE A 110 0.08 4.65 -0.69
CA ILE A 110 -0.05 5.44 -1.93
C ILE A 110 -1.24 4.97 -2.78
N VAL A 111 -1.50 3.66 -2.84
CA VAL A 111 -2.55 3.09 -3.68
C VAL A 111 -3.94 3.38 -3.09
N TYR A 112 -4.13 3.05 -1.81
CA TYR A 112 -5.45 3.00 -1.18
C TYR A 112 -5.78 4.21 -0.29
N GLY A 113 -4.79 4.99 0.11
CA GLY A 113 -4.97 6.13 1.02
C GLY A 113 -4.09 7.32 0.65
N GLU A 114 -3.65 8.04 1.67
CA GLU A 114 -2.68 9.11 1.55
C GLU A 114 -1.26 8.54 1.71
N PRO A 115 -0.28 9.02 0.92
CA PRO A 115 1.12 8.64 1.10
C PRO A 115 1.60 8.96 2.50
N LEU A 116 2.45 8.10 3.04
CA LEU A 116 3.13 8.36 4.30
C LEU A 116 4.15 9.48 4.11
N GLU A 117 3.98 10.56 4.86
CA GLU A 117 4.92 11.67 4.84
C GLU A 117 6.07 11.41 5.83
N LYS A 118 7.28 11.76 5.39
CA LYS A 118 8.45 11.77 6.28
C LYS A 118 8.27 12.90 7.30
N LEU A 119 8.65 12.64 8.55
CA LEU A 119 8.70 13.67 9.58
C LEU A 119 9.96 14.53 9.39
N ASP A 120 9.78 15.86 9.31
CA ASP A 120 10.84 16.82 8.99
C ASP A 120 12.06 16.75 9.92
N TYR A 121 11.87 16.32 11.16
CA TYR A 121 12.92 16.26 12.18
C TYR A 121 13.71 14.95 12.20
N LEU A 122 13.36 13.97 11.35
CA LEU A 122 14.16 12.77 11.16
C LEU A 122 15.21 13.04 10.09
N GLU A 123 16.37 13.49 10.54
CA GLU A 123 17.57 13.55 9.68
C GLU A 123 17.92 12.12 9.25
N MET A 124 17.76 11.86 7.96
CA MET A 124 18.33 10.70 7.31
C MET A 124 19.52 11.21 6.53
N THR A 125 20.65 10.48 6.57
CA THR A 125 21.66 10.65 5.55
C THR A 125 21.02 10.30 4.21
N ASP A 126 20.73 11.30 3.38
CA ASP A 126 20.27 11.08 2.02
C ASP A 126 21.39 10.39 1.26
N THR A 127 21.42 9.07 1.31
CA THR A 127 22.20 8.31 0.34
C THR A 127 21.49 8.50 -0.98
N GLU A 128 22.09 9.28 -1.88
CA GLU A 128 21.56 9.50 -3.22
C GLU A 128 21.57 8.17 -3.98
N VAL A 129 20.49 7.38 -3.82
CA VAL A 129 20.33 6.13 -4.54
C VAL A 129 19.89 6.49 -5.95
N LYS A 130 20.75 6.22 -6.94
CA LYS A 130 20.38 6.45 -8.35
C LYS A 130 19.22 5.53 -8.75
N PRO A 131 18.21 6.04 -9.47
CA PRO A 131 17.14 5.21 -10.00
C PRO A 131 17.67 4.03 -10.80
N THR A 132 17.06 2.87 -10.64
CA THR A 132 17.43 1.63 -11.33
C THR A 132 16.40 1.24 -12.37
N LYS A 133 16.85 0.54 -13.42
CA LYS A 133 15.97 -0.13 -14.39
C LYS A 133 15.75 -1.61 -14.05
N LEU A 134 16.11 -2.07 -12.85
CA LEU A 134 15.95 -3.46 -12.38
C LEU A 134 16.60 -4.51 -13.31
N GLY A 135 17.65 -4.12 -14.03
CA GLY A 135 18.33 -4.98 -15.02
C GLY A 135 17.69 -4.99 -16.42
N PHE A 136 16.61 -4.24 -16.64
CA PHE A 136 16.03 -4.04 -17.97
C PHE A 136 16.70 -2.89 -18.73
N ASP A 137 16.67 -2.92 -20.07
CA ASP A 137 17.12 -1.80 -20.90
C ASP A 137 16.25 -0.54 -20.71
N GLN A 138 14.94 -0.74 -20.55
CA GLN A 138 13.95 0.33 -20.38
C GLN A 138 12.69 -0.20 -19.69
N ILE A 139 12.23 0.55 -18.67
CA ILE A 139 10.91 0.38 -18.08
C ILE A 139 10.00 1.47 -18.65
N TYR A 140 8.77 1.13 -19.03
CA TYR A 140 7.81 2.06 -19.61
C TYR A 140 6.59 2.23 -18.71
N MET A 141 6.13 3.47 -18.53
CA MET A 141 4.86 3.78 -17.89
C MET A 141 3.86 4.23 -18.95
N ILE A 142 2.92 3.36 -19.30
CA ILE A 142 1.82 3.72 -20.21
C ILE A 142 0.73 4.42 -19.41
N ASN A 143 0.42 5.66 -19.78
CA ASN A 143 -0.68 6.38 -19.14
C ASN A 143 -1.48 7.21 -20.14
N LEU A 144 -2.81 7.13 -20.01
CA LEU A 144 -3.73 8.00 -20.76
C LEU A 144 -3.56 9.43 -20.28
N GLU A 145 -3.33 10.37 -21.18
CA GLU A 145 -3.06 11.77 -20.83
C GLU A 145 -4.15 12.41 -19.95
N ARG A 146 -5.41 12.02 -20.15
CA ARG A 146 -6.54 12.48 -19.34
C ARG A 146 -6.57 11.91 -17.90
N ARG A 147 -5.86 10.82 -17.61
CA ARG A 147 -5.82 10.15 -16.30
C ARG A 147 -4.61 10.61 -15.49
N ARG A 148 -4.60 11.91 -15.16
CA ARG A 148 -3.56 12.51 -14.31
C ARG A 148 -3.57 11.95 -12.89
N ASP A 149 -4.75 11.62 -12.38
CA ASP A 149 -4.96 10.96 -11.09
C ASP A 149 -4.15 9.66 -10.97
N ARG A 150 -4.22 8.80 -11.99
CA ARG A 150 -3.46 7.53 -12.03
C ARG A 150 -1.98 7.77 -12.25
N ARG A 151 -1.64 8.74 -13.10
CA ARG A 151 -0.25 9.14 -13.36
C ARG A 151 0.45 9.54 -12.08
N THR A 152 -0.10 10.50 -11.33
CA THR A 152 0.51 11.00 -10.10
C THR A 152 0.70 9.89 -9.08
N LYS A 153 -0.23 8.94 -8.97
CA LYS A 153 -0.04 7.76 -8.12
C LYS A 153 1.13 6.88 -8.59
N MET A 154 1.19 6.55 -9.87
CA MET A 154 2.28 5.75 -10.42
C MET A 154 3.65 6.43 -10.31
N GLU A 155 3.72 7.73 -10.53
CA GLU A 155 4.95 8.52 -10.36
C GLU A 155 5.47 8.39 -8.92
N LYS A 156 4.61 8.58 -7.91
CA LYS A 156 4.97 8.38 -6.50
C LYS A 156 5.45 6.96 -6.20
N LEU A 157 4.82 5.93 -6.80
CA LEU A 157 5.24 4.54 -6.64
C LEU A 157 6.65 4.32 -7.22
N PHE A 158 6.93 4.86 -8.41
CA PHE A 158 8.26 4.78 -9.02
C PHE A 158 9.32 5.52 -8.20
N ASP A 159 8.99 6.69 -7.65
CA ASP A 159 9.89 7.48 -6.80
C ASP A 159 10.26 6.70 -5.53
N VAL A 160 9.26 6.12 -4.84
CA VAL A 160 9.45 5.35 -3.61
C VAL A 160 10.25 4.06 -3.85
N MET A 161 10.04 3.39 -4.99
CA MET A 161 10.82 2.21 -5.38
C MET A 161 12.16 2.57 -6.02
N ASN A 162 12.42 3.85 -6.26
CA ASN A 162 13.59 4.36 -6.97
C ASN A 162 13.80 3.69 -8.34
N ILE A 163 12.74 3.63 -9.14
CA ILE A 163 12.74 2.99 -10.46
C ILE A 163 12.73 4.07 -11.55
N GLU A 164 13.68 3.97 -12.48
CA GLU A 164 13.70 4.80 -13.69
C GLU A 164 12.69 4.28 -14.71
N TYR A 165 11.87 5.17 -15.28
CA TYR A 165 10.89 4.81 -16.30
C TYR A 165 10.80 5.85 -17.42
N LYS A 166 10.32 5.43 -18.59
CA LYS A 166 9.96 6.29 -19.72
C LYS A 166 8.43 6.38 -19.81
N LEU A 167 7.90 7.59 -19.64
CA LEU A 167 6.47 7.83 -19.80
C LEU A 167 6.07 7.71 -21.28
N VAL A 168 5.05 6.89 -21.54
CA VAL A 168 4.43 6.72 -22.85
C VAL A 168 3.00 7.22 -22.78
N LYS A 169 2.69 8.19 -23.65
CA LYS A 169 1.32 8.69 -23.82
C LYS A 169 0.48 7.61 -24.48
N ALA A 170 -0.46 7.04 -23.73
CA ALA A 170 -1.35 6.01 -24.23
C ALA A 170 -2.33 6.57 -25.27
N VAL A 171 -2.67 5.75 -26.25
CA VAL A 171 -3.69 6.02 -27.26
C VAL A 171 -5.06 5.94 -26.61
N ASP A 172 -5.80 7.03 -26.67
CA ASP A 172 -7.13 7.12 -26.09
C ASP A 172 -8.17 6.52 -27.03
N GLY A 173 -8.72 5.36 -26.65
CA GLY A 173 -9.81 4.72 -27.37
C GLY A 173 -11.05 5.59 -27.58
N ARG A 174 -11.26 6.64 -26.77
CA ARG A 174 -12.36 7.61 -26.97
C ARG A 174 -12.13 8.55 -28.16
N GLN A 175 -10.89 8.70 -28.59
CA GLN A 175 -10.49 9.56 -29.69
C GLN A 175 -10.32 8.75 -31.00
N LEU A 176 -10.40 7.42 -30.93
CA LEU A 176 -10.37 6.55 -32.09
C LEU A 176 -11.73 6.53 -32.79
N ASN A 177 -11.68 6.52 -34.12
CA ASN A 177 -12.81 6.31 -34.99
C ASN A 177 -12.36 5.51 -36.22
N ASP A 178 -13.32 4.99 -36.97
CA ASP A 178 -13.03 4.10 -38.10
C ASP A 178 -12.17 4.79 -39.16
N SER A 179 -12.41 6.07 -39.44
CA SER A 179 -11.58 6.85 -40.37
C SER A 179 -10.12 6.98 -39.94
N TYR A 180 -9.84 7.06 -38.63
CA TYR A 180 -8.47 7.06 -38.11
C TYR A 180 -7.79 5.72 -38.35
N LEU A 181 -8.50 4.62 -38.12
CA LEU A 181 -7.99 3.26 -38.31
C LEU A 181 -7.73 2.97 -39.79
N GLU A 182 -8.69 3.28 -40.67
CA GLU A 182 -8.57 3.13 -42.12
C GLU A 182 -7.37 3.91 -42.68
N LYS A 183 -7.19 5.18 -42.28
CA LYS A 183 -6.05 6.00 -42.71
C LYS A 183 -4.69 5.43 -42.31
N ARG A 184 -4.66 4.63 -41.24
CA ARG A 184 -3.45 3.98 -40.73
C ARG A 184 -3.32 2.53 -41.22
N GLY A 185 -4.25 2.05 -42.05
CA GLY A 185 -4.30 0.67 -42.52
C GLY A 185 -4.47 -0.34 -41.37
N ILE A 186 -5.11 0.09 -40.28
CA ILE A 186 -5.37 -0.77 -39.12
C ILE A 186 -6.74 -1.39 -39.31
N GLU A 187 -6.77 -2.70 -39.52
CA GLU A 187 -8.00 -3.48 -39.63
C GLU A 187 -8.06 -4.54 -38.53
N MET A 188 -9.25 -4.73 -37.98
CA MET A 188 -9.47 -5.87 -37.10
C MET A 188 -9.52 -7.15 -37.94
N LEU A 189 -8.91 -8.21 -37.42
CA LEU A 189 -9.01 -9.53 -38.04
C LEU A 189 -10.50 -9.94 -38.16
N PRO A 190 -10.98 -10.30 -39.37
CA PRO A 190 -12.42 -10.50 -39.63
C PRO A 190 -13.10 -11.50 -38.69
N ASP A 191 -12.38 -12.54 -38.28
CA ASP A 191 -12.88 -13.61 -37.41
C ASP A 191 -12.40 -13.49 -35.95
N PHE A 192 -11.77 -12.37 -35.58
CA PHE A 192 -11.35 -12.17 -34.21
C PHE A 192 -12.54 -11.84 -33.32
N SER A 193 -12.76 -12.70 -32.33
CA SER A 193 -13.71 -12.49 -31.24
C SER A 193 -12.98 -12.74 -29.93
N ASP A 194 -13.24 -11.88 -28.94
CA ASP A 194 -12.72 -12.07 -27.59
C ASP A 194 -13.15 -13.47 -27.08
N PRO A 195 -12.22 -14.38 -26.75
CA PRO A 195 -12.54 -15.77 -26.38
C PRO A 195 -13.33 -15.88 -25.06
N TYR A 196 -13.37 -14.83 -24.25
CA TYR A 196 -14.11 -14.78 -23.00
C TYR A 196 -15.46 -14.06 -23.14
N LYS A 197 -15.54 -13.05 -24.02
CA LYS A 197 -16.73 -12.18 -24.14
C LYS A 197 -17.54 -12.37 -25.42
N GLY A 198 -17.01 -13.10 -26.41
CA GLY A 198 -17.69 -13.41 -27.67
C GLY A 198 -18.05 -12.17 -28.52
N ARG A 199 -17.33 -11.05 -28.32
CA ARG A 199 -17.53 -9.79 -29.05
C ARG A 199 -16.24 -9.31 -29.71
N SER A 200 -16.40 -8.44 -30.71
CA SER A 200 -15.30 -7.67 -31.29
C SER A 200 -14.63 -6.77 -30.24
N MET A 201 -13.38 -6.35 -30.50
CA MET A 201 -12.67 -5.43 -29.60
C MET A 201 -13.38 -4.08 -29.51
N THR A 202 -13.41 -3.52 -28.31
CA THR A 202 -13.79 -2.11 -28.09
C THR A 202 -12.67 -1.19 -28.56
N MET A 203 -13.01 0.06 -28.88
CA MET A 203 -11.99 1.08 -29.17
C MET A 203 -11.03 1.31 -28.00
N GLY A 204 -11.45 1.05 -26.76
CA GLY A 204 -10.55 1.05 -25.60
C GLY A 204 -9.49 -0.05 -25.66
N GLU A 205 -9.89 -1.26 -26.06
CA GLU A 205 -8.98 -2.40 -26.27
C GLU A 205 -8.06 -2.15 -27.49
N VAL A 206 -8.57 -1.54 -28.56
CA VAL A 206 -7.75 -1.10 -29.71
C VAL A 206 -6.72 -0.05 -29.27
N GLY A 207 -7.13 0.97 -28.51
CA GLY A 207 -6.21 1.97 -27.97
C GLY A 207 -5.13 1.37 -27.06
N CYS A 208 -5.47 0.37 -26.25
CA CYS A 208 -4.50 -0.39 -25.48
C CYS A 208 -3.48 -1.07 -26.40
N PHE A 209 -3.95 -1.83 -27.39
CA PHE A 209 -3.08 -2.49 -28.37
C PHE A 209 -2.12 -1.49 -29.06
N LEU A 210 -2.64 -0.37 -29.55
CA LEU A 210 -1.82 0.64 -30.22
C LEU A 210 -0.79 1.31 -29.29
N SER A 211 -1.14 1.49 -28.02
CA SER A 211 -0.20 2.01 -27.02
C SER A 211 0.98 1.06 -26.80
N HIS A 212 0.70 -0.25 -26.72
CA HIS A 212 1.74 -1.26 -26.62
C HIS A 212 2.53 -1.36 -27.92
N TYR A 213 1.87 -1.38 -29.08
CA TYR A 213 2.53 -1.44 -30.39
C TYR A 213 3.58 -0.34 -30.56
N GLY A 214 3.29 0.90 -30.15
CA GLY A 214 4.27 1.99 -30.19
C GLY A 214 5.54 1.72 -29.34
N ILE A 215 5.41 0.97 -28.24
CA ILE A 215 6.58 0.51 -27.47
C ILE A 215 7.36 -0.54 -28.24
N TRP A 216 6.70 -1.49 -28.91
CA TRP A 216 7.38 -2.47 -29.76
C TRP A 216 8.16 -1.81 -30.88
N GLU A 217 7.62 -0.75 -31.49
CA GLU A 217 8.35 0.05 -32.48
C GLU A 217 9.57 0.74 -31.87
N ASP A 218 9.45 1.35 -30.69
CA ASP A 218 10.55 1.98 -29.95
C ASP A 218 11.67 0.96 -29.65
N VAL A 219 11.31 -0.20 -29.11
CA VAL A 219 12.24 -1.30 -28.81
C VAL A 219 12.91 -1.81 -30.08
N SER A 220 12.15 -2.04 -31.15
CA SER A 220 12.67 -2.49 -32.44
C SER A 220 13.71 -1.51 -32.99
N ASN A 221 13.36 -0.22 -33.03
CA ASN A 221 14.25 0.84 -33.52
C ASN A 221 15.54 0.94 -32.69
N ASP A 222 15.45 0.81 -31.37
CA ASP A 222 16.63 0.86 -30.51
C ASP A 222 17.52 -0.39 -30.64
N ILE A 223 16.95 -1.58 -30.87
CA ILE A 223 17.72 -2.78 -31.22
C ILE A 223 18.50 -2.56 -32.52
N TYR A 224 17.88 -1.96 -33.53
CA TYR A 224 18.55 -1.67 -34.80
C TYR A 224 19.66 -0.63 -34.66
N LYS A 225 19.51 0.37 -33.79
CA LYS A 225 20.57 1.35 -33.48
C LYS A 225 21.77 0.74 -32.77
N LYS A 226 21.57 -0.25 -31.88
CA LYS A 226 22.67 -0.92 -31.15
C LYS A 226 23.51 -1.88 -32.03
N LYS A 227 23.02 -2.24 -33.23
CA LYS A 227 23.70 -3.15 -34.16
C LYS A 227 24.58 -2.46 -35.20
N ILE A 228 24.56 -1.11 -35.27
CA ILE A 228 25.39 -0.28 -36.13
C ILE A 228 26.49 0.35 -35.27
#